data_AF-A0A534USS6-F1
#
_entry.id   AF-A0A534USS6-F1
#
_cell.length_a   1.000
_cell.length_b   1.000
_cell.length_c   1.000
_cell.angle_alpha   90.00
_cell.angle_beta   90.00
_cell.angle_gamma   90.00
#
_symmetry.space_group_name_H-M   'P 1'
#
loop_
_entity.id
_entity.type
_entity.pdbx_description
1 polymer ?
#
loop_
_entity_poly.entity_id
_entity_poly.type
_entity_poly.pdbx_seq_one_letter_code
_entity_poly.pdbx_strand_id
1 'polypeptide(L)'
;MLRPTIMALLPGLMTALLLAACQPFSPAKIPEAPPEGPEASPTIKIEPPPEPQVPAAQVEAPAKPGMVAIPRLLPESIVGIPEKDLASRRLEYNTMISSRPGEPPHGAAWQYRNTRQGQIVGFEFSNYGGNRILPPRRDAAKNQFFTRDFQFRFDDRARQDVHLLVVDWAASRDKQFRLSELMNSLMHFFPRSYLPAIVNVKNRNLVTLPTGEEVEFDAKTHEILSGVLSEAPVDLNPDRAARKFPGVDYLGKGVLVRANARGTDPRIGTTAIITTGSPPQDCDKGIDCGRCQVPSRELWEQTGAVRFKFSTDLDFDRFLTTRCGFGLPTTGFEFRIASRLQ
;
A
#
# COMPACT_ATOMS: atom_id res chain seq x y z
N MET A 1 -29.16 -53.90 -33.81
CA MET A 1 -28.39 -55.08 -34.25
C MET A 1 -26.96 -54.66 -34.50
N LEU A 2 -26.01 -55.45 -33.97
CA LEU A 2 -24.58 -55.49 -34.24
C LEU A 2 -23.70 -54.28 -33.84
N ARG A 3 -23.19 -54.36 -32.60
CA ARG A 3 -21.76 -54.11 -32.30
C ARG A 3 -20.90 -55.17 -33.01
N PRO A 4 -19.62 -54.87 -33.27
CA PRO A 4 -18.54 -55.51 -32.51
C PRO A 4 -17.37 -54.52 -32.24
N THR A 5 -16.25 -54.79 -31.56
CA THR A 5 -15.81 -55.68 -30.47
C THR A 5 -14.29 -55.39 -30.35
N ILE A 6 -13.83 -55.04 -29.14
CA ILE A 6 -12.53 -55.35 -28.49
C ILE A 6 -11.20 -55.14 -29.26
N MET A 7 -10.28 -54.37 -28.66
CA MET A 7 -8.92 -54.84 -28.38
C MET A 7 -8.29 -54.15 -27.16
N ALA A 8 -7.67 -54.96 -26.32
CA ALA A 8 -7.02 -54.64 -25.05
C ALA A 8 -5.51 -54.95 -25.14
N LEU A 9 -4.78 -54.61 -24.07
CA LEU A 9 -3.36 -54.92 -23.73
C LEU A 9 -2.31 -54.03 -24.41
N LEU A 10 -1.34 -53.43 -23.69
CA LEU A 10 -0.40 -54.06 -22.76
C LEU A 10 0.08 -53.14 -21.60
N PRO A 11 0.47 -53.73 -20.45
CA PRO A 11 1.31 -53.13 -19.41
C PRO A 11 2.79 -53.59 -19.52
N GLY A 12 3.72 -52.81 -18.97
CA GLY A 12 5.14 -53.18 -18.76
C GLY A 12 6.01 -51.92 -18.64
N LEU A 13 7.10 -51.86 -17.88
CA LEU A 13 7.79 -52.82 -17.04
C LEU A 13 8.80 -52.01 -16.18
N MET A 14 8.99 -52.46 -14.94
CA MET A 14 10.15 -52.32 -14.04
C MET A 14 11.42 -51.60 -14.55
N THR A 15 12.02 -50.73 -13.71
CA THR A 15 13.39 -50.93 -13.20
C THR A 15 13.70 -50.04 -11.99
N ALA A 16 14.08 -50.69 -10.89
CA ALA A 16 14.79 -50.13 -9.75
C ALA A 16 16.31 -50.25 -9.97
N LEU A 17 17.13 -49.44 -9.26
CA LEU A 17 18.46 -49.75 -8.66
C LEU A 17 19.25 -48.45 -8.38
N LEU A 18 19.64 -48.16 -7.11
CA LEU A 18 21.00 -48.31 -6.50
C LEU A 18 21.99 -47.20 -7.00
N LEU A 19 22.90 -46.53 -6.27
CA LEU A 19 23.62 -46.64 -4.98
C LEU A 19 24.30 -45.26 -4.73
N ALA A 20 24.33 -44.76 -3.50
CA ALA A 20 25.51 -44.61 -2.60
C ALA A 20 26.65 -43.66 -3.02
N ALA A 21 26.94 -42.69 -2.13
CA ALA A 21 28.26 -42.26 -1.65
C ALA A 21 28.05 -41.06 -0.69
N CYS A 22 28.09 -41.20 0.64
CA CYS A 22 29.28 -41.21 1.50
C CYS A 22 30.37 -40.23 1.05
N GLN A 23 30.57 -39.13 1.79
CA GLN A 23 31.88 -38.61 2.20
C GLN A 23 31.73 -37.54 3.32
N PRO A 24 32.79 -37.30 4.13
CA PRO A 24 32.68 -37.13 5.58
C PRO A 24 32.81 -35.70 6.09
N PHE A 25 32.46 -35.55 7.36
CA PHE A 25 32.83 -34.49 8.30
C PHE A 25 34.27 -34.01 8.15
N SER A 26 34.48 -32.69 8.29
CA SER A 26 35.69 -32.14 8.91
C SER A 26 35.31 -30.97 9.84
N PRO A 27 35.92 -30.90 11.04
CA PRO A 27 35.47 -30.04 12.13
C PRO A 27 36.02 -28.61 12.08
N ALA A 28 35.34 -27.76 12.85
CA ALA A 28 35.58 -26.35 13.09
C ALA A 28 37.03 -26.02 13.49
N LYS A 29 37.49 -24.86 13.01
CA LYS A 29 38.72 -24.21 13.48
C LYS A 29 38.33 -22.94 14.25
N ILE A 30 38.48 -23.02 15.56
CA ILE A 30 38.42 -21.88 16.50
C ILE A 30 39.74 -21.12 16.37
N PRO A 31 39.73 -19.80 16.21
CA PRO A 31 40.89 -18.98 16.50
C PRO A 31 40.92 -18.58 17.98
N GLU A 32 41.99 -19.03 18.61
CA GLU A 32 42.48 -18.83 19.97
C GLU A 32 42.82 -17.36 20.25
N ALA A 33 42.41 -16.86 21.42
CA ALA A 33 42.90 -15.61 22.02
C ALA A 33 44.19 -15.87 22.80
N PRO A 34 45.16 -14.95 22.79
CA PRO A 34 45.69 -14.39 24.06
C PRO A 34 46.35 -12.99 23.92
N PRO A 35 46.90 -12.36 24.98
CA PRO A 35 46.69 -12.49 26.43
C PRO A 35 46.38 -11.15 27.14
N GLU A 36 45.95 -11.25 28.40
CA GLU A 36 45.84 -10.16 29.38
C GLU A 36 47.21 -9.70 29.95
N GLY A 37 47.27 -8.40 30.28
CA GLY A 37 48.05 -7.83 31.39
C GLY A 37 49.01 -6.69 31.03
N PRO A 38 49.32 -5.73 31.92
CA PRO A 38 48.82 -5.49 33.27
C PRO A 38 48.22 -4.08 33.51
N GLU A 39 47.62 -3.96 34.69
CA GLU A 39 47.04 -2.77 35.33
C GLU A 39 47.91 -1.51 35.27
N ALA A 40 47.26 -0.37 35.01
CA ALA A 40 47.68 0.93 35.52
C ALA A 40 46.47 1.87 35.60
N SER A 41 45.94 2.04 36.82
CA SER A 41 45.03 3.13 37.18
C SER A 41 45.70 4.49 36.98
N PRO A 42 44.95 5.50 36.50
CA PRO A 42 45.19 6.86 36.96
C PRO A 42 43.88 7.51 37.45
N THR A 43 43.86 7.72 38.77
CA THR A 43 43.54 8.97 39.46
C THR A 43 42.53 9.91 38.79
N ILE A 44 41.32 9.88 39.33
CA ILE A 44 40.26 10.88 39.16
C ILE A 44 40.80 12.26 39.60
N LYS A 45 40.93 13.20 38.67
CA LYS A 45 40.99 14.64 38.96
C LYS A 45 39.56 15.18 38.87
N ILE A 46 39.01 15.55 40.02
CA ILE A 46 37.73 16.24 40.14
C ILE A 46 37.98 17.70 39.75
N GLU A 47 37.45 18.12 38.62
CA GLU A 47 37.39 19.52 38.17
C GLU A 47 36.04 20.12 38.64
N PRO A 48 36.02 21.34 39.20
CA PRO A 48 34.80 21.92 39.78
C PRO A 48 33.77 22.28 38.69
N PRO A 49 32.47 22.23 39.02
CA PRO A 49 31.39 22.38 38.05
C PRO A 49 31.32 23.81 37.49
N PRO A 50 31.04 23.99 36.17
CA PRO A 50 30.82 25.31 35.60
C PRO A 50 29.47 25.89 36.06
N GLU A 51 29.49 27.19 36.36
CA GLU A 51 28.32 28.01 36.72
C GLU A 51 27.21 27.97 35.64
N PRO A 52 25.92 28.10 36.03
CA PRO A 52 24.81 28.13 35.08
C PRO A 52 24.83 29.42 34.25
N GLN A 53 25.14 29.31 32.96
CA GLN A 53 24.89 30.39 32.01
C GLN A 53 23.38 30.47 31.72
N VAL A 54 22.80 31.61 32.08
CA VAL A 54 21.42 32.00 31.74
C VAL A 54 21.28 32.04 30.21
N PRO A 55 20.29 31.37 29.59
CA PRO A 55 20.09 31.47 28.15
C PRO A 55 19.75 32.90 27.76
N ALA A 56 20.62 33.50 26.95
CA ALA A 56 20.35 34.75 26.27
C ALA A 56 19.09 34.59 25.40
N ALA A 57 18.13 35.51 25.58
CA ALA A 57 16.94 35.62 24.76
C ALA A 57 17.33 35.64 23.28
N GLN A 58 16.95 34.61 22.53
CA GLN A 58 17.03 34.63 21.08
C GLN A 58 16.01 35.65 20.58
N VAL A 59 16.53 36.77 20.07
CA VAL A 59 15.77 37.74 19.30
C VAL A 59 15.24 37.03 18.06
N GLU A 60 13.92 36.88 18.02
CA GLU A 60 13.16 36.29 16.93
C GLU A 60 13.41 37.10 15.65
N ALA A 61 14.12 36.50 14.69
CA ALA A 61 14.34 37.10 13.38
C ALA A 61 12.99 37.19 12.64
N PRO A 62 12.68 38.32 11.97
CA PRO A 62 11.39 38.50 11.32
C PRO A 62 11.20 37.47 10.18
N ALA A 63 10.04 36.84 10.16
CA ALA A 63 9.65 35.87 9.15
C ALA A 63 9.75 36.49 7.73
N LYS A 64 10.38 35.75 6.81
CA LYS A 64 10.45 36.14 5.39
C LYS A 64 9.04 36.25 4.81
N PRO A 65 8.69 37.35 4.11
CA PRO A 65 7.39 37.49 3.46
C PRO A 65 7.36 36.63 2.20
N GLY A 66 6.41 35.68 2.11
CA GLY A 66 6.18 34.91 0.89
C GLY A 66 5.63 33.50 1.06
N MET A 67 5.58 32.94 2.27
CA MET A 67 4.84 31.70 2.51
C MET A 67 3.38 32.04 2.76
N VAL A 68 2.58 32.03 1.69
CA VAL A 68 1.12 31.94 1.83
C VAL A 68 0.85 30.61 2.50
N ALA A 69 0.64 30.63 3.82
CA ALA A 69 -0.02 29.55 4.51
C ALA A 69 -1.39 29.42 3.84
N ILE A 70 -1.54 28.45 2.94
CA ILE A 70 -2.82 28.17 2.31
C ILE A 70 -3.75 27.80 3.46
N PRO A 71 -4.77 28.63 3.78
CA PRO A 71 -5.78 28.22 4.73
C PRO A 71 -6.46 27.04 4.08
N ARG A 72 -6.14 25.83 4.55
CA ARG A 72 -6.73 24.58 4.07
C ARG A 72 -8.16 24.55 4.60
N LEU A 73 -9.03 25.39 4.02
CA LEU A 73 -10.47 25.24 4.12
C LEU A 73 -10.78 24.01 3.31
N LEU A 74 -10.90 22.90 4.02
CA LEU A 74 -11.20 21.61 3.48
C LEU A 74 -12.71 21.40 3.66
N PRO A 75 -13.56 21.81 2.72
CA PRO A 75 -15.00 21.58 2.84
C PRO A 75 -15.32 20.07 2.88
N GLU A 76 -14.48 19.26 2.25
CA GLU A 76 -14.52 17.79 2.25
C GLU A 76 -13.82 17.18 3.47
N SER A 77 -13.12 18.03 4.24
CA SER A 77 -12.36 17.69 5.43
C SER A 77 -12.80 18.46 6.70
N ILE A 78 -14.10 18.33 6.97
CA ILE A 78 -14.48 17.77 8.28
C ILE A 78 -14.02 16.29 8.31
N VAL A 79 -12.72 16.05 8.09
CA VAL A 79 -12.05 14.75 8.13
C VAL A 79 -11.78 14.52 9.60
N GLY A 80 -12.85 14.13 10.27
CA GLY A 80 -12.76 13.54 11.58
C GLY A 80 -11.96 12.25 11.50
N ILE A 81 -11.53 11.82 12.68
CA ILE A 81 -11.27 10.41 12.96
C ILE A 81 -12.47 9.61 12.42
N PRO A 82 -12.27 8.44 11.77
CA PRO A 82 -13.38 7.62 11.30
C PRO A 82 -14.49 7.49 12.36
N GLU A 83 -15.74 7.66 11.95
CA GLU A 83 -16.88 7.85 12.87
C GLU A 83 -17.25 6.58 13.63
N LYS A 84 -16.85 5.43 13.09
CA LYS A 84 -17.15 4.11 13.61
C LYS A 84 -15.91 3.25 13.52
N ASP A 85 -15.75 2.34 14.46
CA ASP A 85 -14.72 1.31 14.35
C ASP A 85 -15.18 0.16 13.44
N LEU A 86 -16.48 -0.18 13.49
CA LEU A 86 -17.08 -1.27 12.73
C LEU A 86 -18.08 -0.73 11.69
N ALA A 87 -18.03 -1.30 10.48
CA ALA A 87 -19.00 -1.03 9.42
C ALA A 87 -20.28 -1.86 9.58
N SER A 88 -21.34 -1.44 8.90
CA SER A 88 -22.61 -2.14 8.95
C SER A 88 -22.51 -3.52 8.29
N ARG A 89 -23.23 -4.51 8.87
CA ARG A 89 -23.42 -5.83 8.24
C ARG A 89 -24.18 -5.73 6.92
N ARG A 90 -25.05 -4.73 6.77
CA ARG A 90 -25.74 -4.44 5.51
C ARG A 90 -24.82 -3.55 4.69
N LEU A 91 -24.27 -4.07 3.59
CA LEU A 91 -23.68 -3.20 2.58
C LEU A 91 -24.80 -2.38 1.95
N GLU A 92 -24.84 -1.10 2.27
CA GLU A 92 -25.53 -0.14 1.42
C GLU A 92 -24.67 0.06 0.17
N TYR A 93 -24.90 -0.77 -0.85
CA TYR A 93 -24.35 -0.50 -2.18
C TYR A 93 -24.92 0.85 -2.65
N ASN A 94 -24.17 1.93 -2.44
CA ASN A 94 -24.52 3.21 -3.03
C ASN A 94 -24.15 3.17 -4.51
N THR A 95 -25.10 2.68 -5.30
CA THR A 95 -25.07 2.72 -6.77
C THR A 95 -25.38 4.11 -7.32
N MET A 96 -25.68 5.09 -6.44
CA MET A 96 -25.91 6.47 -6.84
C MET A 96 -24.56 7.19 -6.98
N ILE A 97 -23.99 7.08 -8.17
CA ILE A 97 -23.05 8.09 -8.65
C ILE A 97 -23.86 9.38 -8.79
N SER A 98 -23.89 10.22 -7.75
CA SER A 98 -24.74 11.43 -7.69
C SER A 98 -24.35 12.50 -8.72
N SER A 99 -23.22 12.35 -9.39
CA SER A 99 -22.86 13.16 -10.56
C SER A 99 -21.86 12.40 -11.41
N ARG A 100 -22.16 12.16 -12.69
CA ARG A 100 -21.14 12.35 -13.71
C ARG A 100 -21.08 13.85 -13.89
N PRO A 101 -20.03 14.55 -13.43
CA PRO A 101 -19.86 15.92 -13.88
C PRO A 101 -19.85 15.87 -15.42
N GLY A 102 -20.65 16.73 -16.06
CA GLY A 102 -20.35 17.10 -17.44
C GLY A 102 -18.88 17.49 -17.50
N GLU A 103 -18.22 17.12 -18.60
CA GLU A 103 -16.78 17.25 -18.86
C GLU A 103 -16.14 18.34 -17.97
N PRO A 104 -15.44 17.96 -16.89
CA PRO A 104 -14.94 18.95 -15.95
C PRO A 104 -14.00 19.90 -16.70
N PRO A 105 -14.14 21.22 -16.53
CA PRO A 105 -13.27 22.17 -17.19
C PRO A 105 -11.84 21.93 -16.71
N HIS A 106 -11.06 21.29 -17.58
CA HIS A 106 -9.63 20.99 -17.48
C HIS A 106 -9.11 20.47 -16.13
N GLY A 107 -8.84 19.16 -16.09
CA GLY A 107 -7.68 18.62 -15.36
C GLY A 107 -7.83 18.35 -13.86
N ALA A 108 -9.01 17.97 -13.37
CA ALA A 108 -9.16 17.40 -12.03
C ALA A 108 -10.43 16.54 -11.93
N ALA A 109 -10.62 15.56 -12.81
CA ALA A 109 -11.83 14.75 -12.83
C ALA A 109 -11.81 13.66 -11.74
N TRP A 110 -11.61 14.07 -10.49
CA TRP A 110 -11.89 13.22 -9.34
C TRP A 110 -13.40 13.13 -9.16
N GLN A 111 -13.88 11.94 -8.87
CA GLN A 111 -15.29 11.69 -8.66
C GLN A 111 -15.54 11.28 -7.22
N TYR A 112 -16.16 12.18 -6.46
CA TYR A 112 -16.65 11.85 -5.12
C TYR A 112 -17.82 10.86 -5.19
N ARG A 113 -17.81 9.92 -4.25
CA ARG A 113 -18.90 8.98 -4.01
C ARG A 113 -19.65 9.42 -2.76
N ASN A 114 -20.95 9.65 -2.90
CA ASN A 114 -21.80 10.12 -1.82
C ASN A 114 -22.84 9.06 -1.43
N THR A 115 -23.31 9.13 -0.18
CA THR A 115 -24.48 8.37 0.26
C THR A 115 -25.78 9.02 -0.19
N ARG A 116 -26.92 8.34 0.00
CA ARG A 116 -28.26 8.93 -0.21
C ARG A 116 -28.50 10.15 0.68
N GLN A 117 -27.80 10.21 1.81
CA GLN A 117 -27.82 11.30 2.78
C GLN A 117 -26.81 12.41 2.45
N GLY A 118 -26.10 12.31 1.31
CA GLY A 118 -25.13 13.30 0.85
C GLY A 118 -23.75 13.22 1.53
N GLN A 119 -23.46 12.15 2.29
CA GLN A 119 -22.16 12.01 2.95
C GLN A 119 -21.12 11.45 1.99
N ILE A 120 -19.92 12.02 1.96
CA ILE A 120 -18.80 11.48 1.18
C ILE A 120 -18.31 10.18 1.83
N VAL A 121 -18.18 9.13 1.01
CA VAL A 121 -17.75 7.77 1.40
C VAL A 121 -16.60 7.20 0.54
N GLY A 122 -16.08 8.02 -0.36
CA GLY A 122 -14.95 7.65 -1.21
C GLY A 122 -14.76 8.65 -2.33
N PHE A 123 -13.67 8.46 -3.06
CA PHE A 123 -13.43 9.15 -4.33
C PHE A 123 -12.57 8.29 -5.24
N GLU A 124 -12.67 8.55 -6.53
CA GLU A 124 -11.91 7.84 -7.54
C GLU A 124 -11.45 8.75 -8.66
N PHE A 125 -10.39 8.30 -9.33
CA PHE A 125 -9.88 8.89 -10.55
C PHE A 125 -9.18 7.80 -11.35
N SER A 126 -8.93 8.12 -12.61
CA SER A 126 -8.23 7.24 -13.52
C SER A 126 -7.06 7.98 -14.14
N ASN A 127 -5.88 7.39 -14.04
CA ASN A 127 -4.73 7.76 -14.85
C ASN A 127 -4.93 7.13 -16.23
N TYR A 128 -5.15 7.99 -17.23
CA TYR A 128 -5.28 7.59 -18.63
C TYR A 128 -3.96 7.88 -19.34
N GLY A 129 -3.54 6.96 -20.21
CA GLY A 129 -2.22 7.03 -20.85
C GLY A 129 -1.93 8.25 -21.71
N GLY A 130 -0.65 8.40 -22.05
CA GLY A 130 -0.07 9.62 -22.61
C GLY A 130 0.98 10.26 -21.70
N ASN A 131 1.51 9.51 -20.73
CA ASN A 131 2.45 9.97 -19.72
C ASN A 131 3.53 8.89 -19.45
N ARG A 132 4.35 9.08 -18.42
CA ARG A 132 5.47 8.17 -18.09
C ARG A 132 4.99 6.85 -17.50
N ILE A 133 3.88 6.86 -16.77
CA ILE A 133 3.32 5.66 -16.12
C ILE A 133 2.60 4.77 -17.13
N LEU A 134 1.85 5.39 -18.03
CA LEU A 134 1.09 4.77 -19.09
C LEU A 134 1.58 5.35 -20.42
N PRO A 135 2.60 4.73 -21.05
CA PRO A 135 3.16 5.26 -22.29
C PRO A 135 2.06 5.33 -23.37
N PRO A 136 2.10 6.32 -24.28
CA PRO A 136 1.13 6.46 -25.34
C PRO A 136 1.24 5.28 -26.33
N ARG A 137 0.53 4.19 -26.04
CA ARG A 137 0.10 3.20 -27.02
C ARG A 137 -1.39 3.37 -27.29
N ARG A 138 -1.79 4.63 -27.53
CA ARG A 138 -3.13 4.95 -28.04
C ARG A 138 -3.16 4.56 -29.50
N ASP A 139 -3.57 3.33 -29.78
CA ASP A 139 -4.07 3.00 -31.10
C ASP A 139 -5.60 3.03 -31.04
N ALA A 140 -6.14 4.23 -31.25
CA ALA A 140 -7.59 4.46 -31.30
C ALA A 140 -8.25 3.63 -32.41
N ALA A 141 -7.52 3.26 -33.47
CA ALA A 141 -8.01 2.38 -34.53
C ALA A 141 -8.04 0.91 -34.08
N LYS A 142 -7.25 0.52 -33.09
CA LYS A 142 -7.22 -0.84 -32.50
C LYS A 142 -7.97 -0.95 -31.17
N ASN A 143 -8.64 0.10 -30.72
CA ASN A 143 -9.40 0.15 -29.46
C ASN A 143 -8.57 -0.24 -28.22
N GLN A 144 -7.27 0.06 -28.19
CA GLN A 144 -6.38 -0.27 -27.08
C GLN A 144 -6.25 0.91 -26.12
N PHE A 145 -6.97 0.88 -25.00
CA PHE A 145 -6.88 1.85 -23.92
C PHE A 145 -6.32 1.20 -22.66
N PHE A 146 -5.21 1.72 -22.16
CA PHE A 146 -4.60 1.28 -20.91
C PHE A 146 -4.89 2.32 -19.84
N THR A 147 -5.32 1.87 -18.68
CA THR A 147 -5.66 2.73 -17.56
C THR A 147 -5.12 2.16 -16.26
N ARG A 148 -4.88 3.05 -15.31
CA ARG A 148 -4.74 2.72 -13.91
C ARG A 148 -5.79 3.51 -13.15
N ASP A 149 -6.71 2.80 -12.52
CA ASP A 149 -7.76 3.40 -11.72
C ASP A 149 -7.36 3.36 -10.26
N PHE A 150 -7.57 4.47 -9.56
CA PHE A 150 -7.35 4.60 -8.14
C PHE A 150 -8.69 4.93 -7.49
N GLN A 151 -9.08 4.11 -6.52
CA GLN A 151 -10.34 4.26 -5.82
C GLN A 151 -10.09 4.22 -4.32
N PHE A 152 -10.19 5.37 -3.67
CA PHE A 152 -10.19 5.47 -2.22
C PHE A 152 -11.60 5.19 -1.69
N ARG A 153 -11.71 4.19 -0.84
CA ARG A 153 -12.97 3.73 -0.25
C ARG A 153 -12.92 3.87 1.25
N PHE A 154 -13.99 4.41 1.81
CA PHE A 154 -14.27 4.46 3.25
C PHE A 154 -15.78 4.37 3.43
N ASP A 155 -16.36 3.33 2.81
CA ASP A 155 -17.78 3.04 2.87
C ASP A 155 -18.22 2.92 4.35
N ASP A 156 -19.42 3.41 4.70
CA ASP A 156 -19.93 3.54 6.08
C ASP A 156 -19.09 4.43 7.03
N ARG A 157 -18.01 5.06 6.55
CA ARG A 157 -17.05 5.87 7.33
C ARG A 157 -16.48 5.13 8.53
N ALA A 158 -16.37 3.80 8.40
CA ALA A 158 -15.85 2.92 9.44
C ALA A 158 -14.36 2.61 9.23
N ARG A 159 -13.56 2.59 10.31
CA ARG A 159 -12.11 2.31 10.27
C ARG A 159 -11.79 1.04 9.47
N GLN A 160 -12.54 -0.04 9.67
CA GLN A 160 -12.27 -1.31 9.01
C GLN A 160 -12.33 -1.30 7.48
N ASP A 161 -13.09 -0.38 6.87
CA ASP A 161 -13.30 -0.37 5.43
C ASP A 161 -12.57 0.75 4.70
N VAL A 162 -11.68 1.47 5.39
CA VAL A 162 -10.82 2.47 4.78
C VAL A 162 -9.67 1.79 4.02
N HIS A 163 -9.66 1.90 2.69
CA HIS A 163 -8.62 1.34 1.83
C HIS A 163 -8.49 2.07 0.48
N LEU A 164 -7.34 1.89 -0.17
CA LEU A 164 -7.13 2.21 -1.57
C LEU A 164 -7.23 0.93 -2.41
N LEU A 165 -8.01 0.98 -3.48
CA LEU A 165 -8.01 -0.01 -4.54
C LEU A 165 -7.33 0.59 -5.78
N VAL A 166 -6.31 -0.09 -6.29
CA VAL A 166 -5.64 0.25 -7.54
C VAL A 166 -5.91 -0.85 -8.56
N VAL A 167 -6.36 -0.48 -9.75
CA VAL A 167 -6.70 -1.43 -10.81
C VAL A 167 -5.99 -1.07 -12.09
N ASP A 168 -5.13 -1.95 -12.58
CA ASP A 168 -4.50 -1.79 -13.89
C ASP A 168 -5.31 -2.54 -14.96
N TRP A 169 -5.56 -1.87 -16.08
CA TRP A 169 -6.22 -2.41 -17.26
C TRP A 169 -5.23 -2.53 -18.41
N ALA A 170 -5.01 -3.76 -18.87
CA ALA A 170 -4.21 -4.02 -20.05
C ALA A 170 -4.80 -5.12 -20.93
N ALA A 171 -4.79 -4.87 -22.24
CA ALA A 171 -5.29 -5.79 -23.25
C ALA A 171 -4.51 -7.13 -23.23
N SER A 172 -5.21 -8.22 -23.52
CA SER A 172 -4.65 -9.57 -23.63
C SER A 172 -3.88 -9.75 -24.95
N ARG A 173 -3.31 -10.94 -25.18
CA ARG A 173 -2.59 -11.29 -26.43
C ARG A 173 -3.41 -11.08 -27.71
N ASP A 174 -4.71 -11.33 -27.64
CA ASP A 174 -5.68 -11.14 -28.73
C ASP A 174 -6.16 -9.68 -28.87
N LYS A 175 -5.57 -8.76 -28.08
CA LYS A 175 -5.91 -7.34 -28.02
C LYS A 175 -7.31 -7.06 -27.46
N GLN A 176 -7.93 -8.03 -26.79
CA GLN A 176 -9.22 -7.84 -26.12
C GLN A 176 -9.03 -7.50 -24.64
N PHE A 177 -10.01 -6.81 -24.06
CA PHE A 177 -10.07 -6.55 -22.63
C PHE A 177 -10.95 -7.58 -21.95
N ARG A 178 -10.46 -8.14 -20.85
CA ARG A 178 -11.16 -9.18 -20.10
C ARG A 178 -11.19 -8.82 -18.63
N LEU A 179 -12.37 -8.81 -18.03
CA LEU A 179 -12.55 -8.54 -16.60
C LEU A 179 -11.77 -9.53 -15.73
N SER A 180 -11.63 -10.79 -16.18
CA SER A 180 -10.84 -11.83 -15.51
C SER A 180 -9.32 -11.53 -15.43
N GLU A 181 -8.84 -10.55 -16.21
CA GLU A 181 -7.43 -10.20 -16.34
C GLU A 181 -7.05 -8.88 -15.69
N LEU A 182 -8.03 -8.17 -15.12
CA LEU A 182 -7.79 -6.95 -14.36
C LEU A 182 -6.85 -7.23 -13.20
N MET A 183 -5.90 -6.33 -12.97
CA MET A 183 -4.91 -6.50 -11.91
C MET A 183 -5.28 -5.61 -10.73
N ASN A 184 -5.93 -6.21 -9.75
CA ASN A 184 -6.41 -5.51 -8.57
C ASN A 184 -5.35 -5.57 -7.47
N SER A 185 -4.98 -4.41 -6.93
CA SER A 185 -4.19 -4.28 -5.69
C SER A 185 -5.03 -3.52 -4.67
N LEU A 186 -5.33 -4.13 -3.53
CA LEU A 186 -6.02 -3.50 -2.41
C LEU A 186 -5.02 -3.20 -1.29
N MET A 187 -5.09 -2.00 -0.74
CA MET A 187 -4.12 -1.44 0.21
C MET A 187 -4.85 -0.81 1.41
N HIS A 188 -4.63 -1.35 2.61
CA HIS A 188 -5.00 -0.69 3.86
C HIS A 188 -3.76 -0.06 4.50
N PHE A 189 -3.90 1.16 5.02
CA PHE A 189 -2.83 1.92 5.65
C PHE A 189 -3.11 2.09 7.14
N PHE A 190 -2.08 1.93 7.98
CA PHE A 190 -2.20 2.00 9.43
C PHE A 190 -1.12 2.90 10.05
N PRO A 191 -1.46 3.67 11.10
CA PRO A 191 -2.76 3.73 11.77
C PRO A 191 -3.85 4.42 10.94
N ARG A 192 -5.12 4.15 11.25
CA ARG A 192 -6.30 4.70 10.55
C ARG A 192 -6.89 5.84 11.37
N SER A 193 -6.11 6.90 11.49
CA SER A 193 -6.43 8.09 12.28
C SER A 193 -7.24 9.12 11.51
N TYR A 194 -7.21 9.05 10.17
CA TYR A 194 -7.84 10.02 9.27
C TYR A 194 -8.71 9.30 8.24
N LEU A 195 -9.77 9.97 7.79
CA LEU A 195 -10.44 9.59 6.55
C LEU A 195 -9.64 10.14 5.35
N PRO A 196 -9.49 9.36 4.25
CA PRO A 196 -8.86 9.87 3.06
C PRO A 196 -9.59 11.10 2.53
N ALA A 197 -8.82 12.10 2.11
CA ALA A 197 -9.34 13.31 1.49
C ALA A 197 -8.38 13.84 0.43
N ILE A 198 -8.91 14.69 -0.43
CA ILE A 198 -8.16 15.31 -1.51
C ILE A 198 -8.34 16.82 -1.49
N VAL A 199 -7.27 17.54 -1.83
CA VAL A 199 -7.23 18.99 -1.92
C VAL A 199 -6.61 19.38 -3.25
N ASN A 200 -7.34 20.15 -4.05
CA ASN A 200 -6.82 20.65 -5.30
C ASN A 200 -6.08 21.97 -5.06
N VAL A 201 -4.78 22.01 -5.37
CA VAL A 201 -3.91 23.18 -5.21
C VAL A 201 -3.18 23.45 -6.53
N LYS A 202 -3.65 24.45 -7.28
CA LYS A 202 -3.10 24.81 -8.60
C LYS A 202 -3.10 23.59 -9.54
N ASN A 203 -1.92 23.06 -9.87
CA ASN A 203 -1.71 21.93 -10.78
C ASN A 203 -1.41 20.63 -10.03
N ARG A 204 -1.70 20.58 -8.72
CA ARG A 204 -1.44 19.42 -7.88
C ARG A 204 -2.70 19.05 -7.12
N ASN A 205 -2.87 17.75 -6.91
CA ASN A 205 -3.87 17.24 -6.01
C ASN A 205 -3.18 16.57 -4.82
N LEU A 206 -3.44 17.08 -3.62
CA LEU A 206 -2.87 16.57 -2.38
C LEU A 206 -3.85 15.57 -1.79
N VAL A 207 -3.47 14.29 -1.74
CA VAL A 207 -4.28 13.24 -1.11
C VAL A 207 -3.71 12.94 0.27
N THR A 208 -4.54 13.02 1.29
CA THR A 208 -4.22 12.57 2.65
C THR A 208 -4.62 11.11 2.80
N LEU A 209 -3.69 10.25 3.22
CA LEU A 209 -3.91 8.84 3.53
C LEU A 209 -4.51 8.64 4.93
N PRO A 210 -5.01 7.43 5.27
CA PRO A 210 -5.54 7.15 6.60
C PRO A 210 -4.55 7.38 7.76
N THR A 211 -3.26 7.31 7.45
CA THR A 211 -2.14 7.58 8.37
C THR A 211 -1.94 9.07 8.66
N GLY A 212 -2.59 9.96 7.89
CA GLY A 212 -2.35 11.40 7.90
C GLY A 212 -1.20 11.84 6.99
N GLU A 213 -0.52 10.90 6.34
CA GLU A 213 0.54 11.19 5.38
C GLU A 213 -0.03 11.65 4.03
N GLU A 214 0.75 12.43 3.28
CA GLU A 214 0.30 13.05 2.03
C GLU A 214 0.95 12.38 0.80
N VAL A 215 0.19 12.36 -0.30
CA VAL A 215 0.63 11.97 -1.64
C VAL A 215 0.26 13.09 -2.60
N GLU A 216 1.23 13.58 -3.36
CA GLU A 216 0.99 14.58 -4.40
C GLU A 216 0.76 13.89 -5.75
N PHE A 217 -0.37 14.19 -6.37
CA PHE A 217 -0.67 13.81 -7.75
C PHE A 217 -0.56 15.03 -8.66
N ASP A 218 -0.08 14.83 -9.89
CA ASP A 218 -0.21 15.82 -10.96
C ASP A 218 -1.69 15.97 -11.32
N ALA A 219 -2.20 17.19 -11.36
CA ALA A 219 -3.62 17.40 -11.64
C ALA A 219 -4.01 16.98 -13.06
N LYS A 220 -3.11 17.16 -14.03
CA LYS A 220 -3.38 16.90 -15.44
C LYS A 220 -3.15 15.43 -15.81
N THR A 221 -2.02 14.85 -15.39
CA THR A 221 -1.63 13.49 -15.77
C THR A 221 -2.09 12.43 -14.79
N HIS A 222 -2.48 12.84 -13.57
CA HIS A 222 -2.83 11.95 -12.47
C HIS A 222 -1.71 10.97 -12.07
N GLU A 223 -0.46 11.31 -12.39
CA GLU A 223 0.72 10.57 -11.93
C GLU A 223 1.05 10.96 -10.48
N ILE A 224 1.56 10.01 -9.71
CA ILE A 224 2.15 10.33 -8.42
C ILE A 224 3.47 11.10 -8.65
N LEU A 225 3.53 12.34 -8.16
CA LEU A 225 4.70 13.20 -8.24
C LEU A 225 5.62 13.04 -7.03
N SER A 226 5.04 12.99 -5.83
CA SER A 226 5.79 12.95 -4.57
C SER A 226 4.93 12.42 -3.41
N GLY A 227 5.54 12.26 -2.23
CA GLY A 227 4.88 11.84 -1.00
C GLY A 227 5.21 10.41 -0.61
N VAL A 228 4.27 9.76 0.09
CA VAL A 228 4.49 8.43 0.67
C VAL A 228 4.14 7.26 -0.25
N LEU A 229 3.68 7.53 -1.46
CA LEU A 229 3.51 6.51 -2.51
C LEU A 229 4.49 6.80 -3.64
N SER A 230 5.02 5.74 -4.25
CA SER A 230 5.72 5.82 -5.53
C SER A 230 5.00 4.97 -6.56
N GLU A 231 5.15 5.37 -7.83
CA GLU A 231 4.43 4.77 -8.94
C GLU A 231 5.39 4.30 -10.03
N ALA A 232 5.33 3.00 -10.34
CA ALA A 232 5.99 2.39 -11.46
C ALA A 232 5.04 2.26 -12.67
N PRO A 233 5.59 2.19 -13.90
CA PRO A 233 4.79 2.02 -15.10
C PRO A 233 3.87 0.80 -15.05
N VAL A 234 2.71 0.90 -15.70
CA VAL A 234 1.79 -0.24 -15.84
C VAL A 234 2.48 -1.32 -16.68
N ASP A 235 2.40 -2.57 -16.21
CA ASP A 235 2.93 -3.70 -16.96
C ASP A 235 2.00 -4.07 -18.12
N LEU A 236 2.42 -3.74 -19.34
CA LEU A 236 1.67 -3.97 -20.57
C LEU A 236 1.97 -5.33 -21.20
N ASN A 237 2.58 -6.27 -20.47
CA ASN A 237 2.85 -7.61 -20.99
C ASN A 237 1.54 -8.28 -21.45
N PRO A 238 1.41 -8.72 -22.71
CA PRO A 238 0.19 -9.35 -23.20
C PRO A 238 -0.08 -10.70 -22.53
N ASP A 239 0.94 -11.34 -21.95
CA ASP A 239 0.80 -12.56 -21.17
C ASP A 239 0.31 -12.27 -19.74
N ARG A 240 -0.91 -12.69 -19.44
CA ARG A 240 -1.53 -12.58 -18.12
C ARG A 240 -0.68 -13.18 -17.00
N ALA A 241 0.01 -14.30 -17.24
CA ALA A 241 0.77 -14.99 -16.21
C ALA A 241 2.06 -14.23 -15.84
N ALA A 242 2.69 -13.58 -16.83
CA ALA A 242 3.93 -12.83 -16.64
C ALA A 242 3.71 -11.37 -16.23
N ARG A 243 2.51 -10.81 -16.47
CA ARG A 243 2.16 -9.42 -16.15
C ARG A 243 2.18 -9.15 -14.65
N LYS A 244 2.86 -8.12 -14.18
CA LYS A 244 2.90 -7.74 -12.76
C LYS A 244 1.63 -7.01 -12.32
N PHE A 245 1.36 -7.01 -11.01
CA PHE A 245 0.30 -6.19 -10.41
C PHE A 245 0.70 -4.70 -10.38
N PRO A 246 -0.24 -3.76 -10.14
CA PRO A 246 0.04 -2.34 -10.06
C PRO A 246 1.30 -2.01 -9.26
N GLY A 247 2.29 -1.39 -9.89
CA GLY A 247 3.55 -1.04 -9.24
C GLY A 247 3.41 0.22 -8.37
N VAL A 248 2.59 0.17 -7.34
CA VAL A 248 2.45 1.25 -6.36
C VAL A 248 3.06 0.80 -5.04
N ASP A 249 4.13 1.46 -4.62
CA ASP A 249 4.89 1.12 -3.42
C ASP A 249 4.68 2.19 -2.34
N TYR A 250 4.63 1.77 -1.08
CA TYR A 250 4.45 2.65 0.06
C TYR A 250 5.77 2.89 0.76
N LEU A 251 6.14 4.16 0.89
CA LEU A 251 7.40 4.66 1.43
C LEU A 251 7.20 5.42 2.75
N GLY A 252 5.99 5.41 3.29
CA GLY A 252 5.64 6.10 4.53
C GLY A 252 6.16 5.39 5.78
N LYS A 253 5.87 5.97 6.93
CA LYS A 253 6.29 5.46 8.25
C LYS A 253 5.32 4.45 8.85
N GLY A 254 4.13 4.35 8.29
CA GLY A 254 3.05 3.47 8.72
C GLY A 254 3.24 2.01 8.34
N VAL A 255 2.17 1.23 8.53
CA VAL A 255 2.06 -0.15 8.06
C VAL A 255 1.10 -0.23 6.88
N LEU A 256 1.51 -0.92 5.83
CA LEU A 256 0.69 -1.24 4.66
C LEU A 256 0.29 -2.72 4.71
N VAL A 257 -1.00 -3.00 4.56
CA VAL A 257 -1.50 -4.32 4.20
C VAL A 257 -1.90 -4.30 2.74
N ARG A 258 -1.28 -5.17 1.94
CA ARG A 258 -1.52 -5.28 0.50
C ARG A 258 -1.99 -6.68 0.11
N ALA A 259 -3.11 -6.76 -0.60
CA ALA A 259 -3.58 -7.97 -1.25
C ALA A 259 -3.70 -7.74 -2.76
N ASN A 260 -3.35 -8.75 -3.55
CA ASN A 260 -3.42 -8.67 -5.00
C ASN A 260 -4.27 -9.83 -5.54
N ALA A 261 -5.10 -9.57 -6.55
CA ALA A 261 -5.84 -10.61 -7.27
C ALA A 261 -6.11 -10.21 -8.72
N ARG A 262 -6.34 -11.22 -9.56
CA ARG A 262 -6.72 -11.01 -10.96
C ARG A 262 -8.21 -11.23 -11.15
N GLY A 263 -8.88 -10.22 -11.71
CA GLY A 263 -10.29 -10.25 -12.10
C GLY A 263 -11.28 -10.63 -11.01
N THR A 264 -10.84 -10.56 -9.75
CA THR A 264 -11.58 -10.95 -8.55
C THR A 264 -11.18 -9.99 -7.43
N ASP A 265 -11.95 -9.98 -6.34
CA ASP A 265 -11.67 -9.16 -5.18
C ASP A 265 -10.38 -9.64 -4.47
N PRO A 266 -9.36 -8.79 -4.25
CA PRO A 266 -8.13 -9.18 -3.56
C PRO A 266 -8.32 -9.77 -2.16
N ARG A 267 -9.41 -9.43 -1.48
CA ARG A 267 -9.69 -9.84 -0.09
C ARG A 267 -10.10 -11.32 0.02
N ILE A 268 -10.65 -11.89 -1.05
CA ILE A 268 -10.95 -13.33 -1.15
C ILE A 268 -9.79 -14.15 -1.71
N GLY A 269 -8.64 -13.51 -1.98
CA GLY A 269 -7.44 -14.17 -2.45
C GLY A 269 -6.82 -15.11 -1.41
N THR A 270 -5.63 -15.63 -1.73
CA THR A 270 -4.93 -16.60 -0.88
C THR A 270 -4.13 -15.93 0.23
N THR A 271 -3.37 -14.89 -0.11
CA THR A 271 -2.41 -14.24 0.80
C THR A 271 -2.39 -12.74 0.65
N ALA A 272 -2.10 -12.05 1.75
CA ALA A 272 -1.74 -10.65 1.79
C ALA A 272 -0.31 -10.49 2.33
N ILE A 273 0.29 -9.37 1.96
CA ILE A 273 1.62 -8.95 2.41
C ILE A 273 1.43 -7.73 3.30
N ILE A 274 2.01 -7.76 4.49
CA ILE A 274 2.04 -6.66 5.43
C ILE A 274 3.47 -6.14 5.46
N THR A 275 3.66 -4.82 5.33
CA THR A 275 4.98 -4.18 5.35
C THR A 275 4.99 -2.94 6.23
N THR A 276 6.05 -2.74 7.01
CA THR A 276 6.36 -1.49 7.73
C THR A 276 7.19 -0.60 6.82
N GLY A 277 6.61 0.46 6.24
CA GLY A 277 7.30 1.41 5.37
C GLY A 277 8.19 0.78 4.27
N SER A 278 9.28 1.48 3.93
CA SER A 278 10.33 1.04 2.99
C SER A 278 11.21 -0.05 3.61
N PRO A 279 11.01 -1.35 3.30
CA PRO A 279 11.85 -2.40 3.85
C PRO A 279 13.29 -2.27 3.32
N PRO A 280 14.31 -2.72 4.07
CA PRO A 280 15.69 -2.79 3.59
C PRO A 280 15.80 -3.61 2.29
N GLN A 281 16.75 -3.27 1.41
CA GLN A 281 16.86 -3.91 0.08
C GLN A 281 17.21 -5.41 0.11
N ASP A 282 17.84 -5.90 1.19
CA ASP A 282 18.32 -7.29 1.31
C ASP A 282 17.40 -8.17 2.18
N CYS A 283 16.09 -8.08 1.96
CA CYS A 283 15.10 -8.69 2.82
C CYS A 283 14.25 -9.76 2.11
N ASP A 284 14.91 -10.87 1.79
CA ASP A 284 14.26 -12.07 1.25
C ASP A 284 13.59 -12.88 2.39
N LYS A 285 12.39 -12.43 2.78
CA LYS A 285 11.43 -13.13 3.65
C LYS A 285 11.91 -13.34 5.10
N GLY A 286 11.61 -12.37 5.97
CA GLY A 286 11.77 -12.53 7.41
C GLY A 286 10.93 -11.54 8.21
N ILE A 287 10.54 -11.93 9.42
CA ILE A 287 9.92 -11.08 10.46
C ILE A 287 10.81 -9.85 10.74
N ASP A 288 12.13 -10.05 10.71
CA ASP A 288 13.15 -9.04 11.01
C ASP A 288 13.28 -7.93 9.97
N CYS A 289 12.56 -8.04 8.86
CA CYS A 289 12.61 -7.12 7.72
C CYS A 289 11.43 -6.17 7.64
N GLY A 290 10.54 -6.19 8.64
CA GLY A 290 9.31 -5.41 8.58
C GLY A 290 8.37 -5.87 7.46
N ARG A 291 8.45 -7.15 7.06
CA ARG A 291 7.56 -7.76 6.05
C ARG A 291 7.01 -9.08 6.56
N CYS A 292 5.69 -9.24 6.48
CA CYS A 292 4.98 -10.41 6.97
C CYS A 292 3.95 -10.86 5.93
N GLN A 293 3.99 -12.12 5.52
CA GLN A 293 2.98 -12.69 4.63
C GLN A 293 1.98 -13.50 5.46
N VAL A 294 0.68 -13.19 5.29
CA VAL A 294 -0.40 -13.85 6.02
C VAL A 294 -1.48 -14.34 5.05
N PRO A 295 -2.16 -15.46 5.34
CA PRO A 295 -3.35 -15.87 4.61
C PRO A 295 -4.45 -14.80 4.65
N SER A 296 -5.09 -14.50 3.51
CA SER A 296 -6.12 -13.44 3.45
C SER A 296 -7.30 -13.72 4.40
N ARG A 297 -7.64 -15.00 4.61
CA ARG A 297 -8.68 -15.41 5.57
C ARG A 297 -8.38 -15.04 7.02
N GLU A 298 -7.13 -14.73 7.39
CA GLU A 298 -6.78 -14.23 8.73
C GLU A 298 -7.08 -12.74 8.87
N LEU A 299 -7.13 -12.00 7.76
CA LEU A 299 -7.33 -10.55 7.73
C LEU A 299 -8.76 -10.14 7.38
N TRP A 300 -9.45 -10.89 6.52
CA TRP A 300 -10.81 -10.57 6.09
C TRP A 300 -11.80 -11.69 6.41
N GLU A 301 -13.03 -11.31 6.77
CA GLU A 301 -14.17 -12.23 6.80
C GLU A 301 -14.59 -12.53 5.36
N GLN A 302 -14.47 -13.77 4.93
CA GLN A 302 -14.80 -14.19 3.55
C GLN A 302 -16.23 -14.77 3.43
N THR A 303 -17.00 -14.72 4.52
CA THR A 303 -18.40 -15.16 4.58
C THR A 303 -19.33 -13.96 4.46
N GLY A 304 -20.04 -13.84 3.34
CA GLY A 304 -20.95 -12.73 3.07
C GLY A 304 -20.23 -11.47 2.62
N ALA A 305 -20.46 -10.36 3.33
CA ALA A 305 -19.80 -9.08 3.05
C ALA A 305 -18.32 -9.16 3.41
N VAL A 306 -17.43 -9.03 2.41
CA VAL A 306 -15.99 -9.12 2.67
C VAL A 306 -15.51 -7.87 3.41
N ARG A 307 -15.15 -8.02 4.69
CA ARG A 307 -14.75 -6.93 5.59
C ARG A 307 -13.43 -7.25 6.28
N PHE A 308 -12.65 -6.23 6.59
CA PHE A 308 -11.44 -6.40 7.39
C PHE A 308 -11.82 -6.76 8.83
N LYS A 309 -11.17 -7.77 9.42
CA LYS A 309 -11.56 -8.33 10.73
C LYS A 309 -11.27 -7.40 11.91
N PHE A 310 -10.38 -6.43 11.73
CA PHE A 310 -9.93 -5.56 12.82
C PHE A 310 -10.58 -4.19 12.72
N SER A 311 -11.62 -4.00 13.54
CA SER A 311 -12.34 -2.73 13.68
C SER A 311 -11.46 -1.61 14.24
N THR A 312 -10.58 -1.94 15.18
CA THR A 312 -9.67 -0.97 15.80
C THR A 312 -8.22 -1.24 15.40
N ASP A 313 -7.40 -0.19 15.47
CA ASP A 313 -5.94 -0.31 15.25
C ASP A 313 -5.27 -1.11 16.37
N LEU A 314 -5.80 -1.04 17.60
CA LEU A 314 -5.30 -1.82 18.73
C LEU A 314 -5.50 -3.34 18.52
N ASP A 315 -6.65 -3.75 17.99
CA ASP A 315 -6.90 -5.16 17.68
C ASP A 315 -5.94 -5.66 16.59
N PHE A 316 -5.69 -4.83 15.58
CA PHE A 316 -4.75 -5.15 14.52
C PHE A 316 -3.31 -5.17 15.01
N ASP A 317 -2.91 -4.24 15.88
CA ASP A 317 -1.57 -4.18 16.49
C ASP A 317 -1.26 -5.45 17.30
N ARG A 318 -2.22 -5.94 18.07
CA ARG A 318 -2.10 -7.24 18.78
C ARG A 318 -1.90 -8.40 17.81
N PHE A 319 -2.63 -8.40 16.69
CA PHE A 319 -2.44 -9.40 15.65
C PHE A 319 -1.04 -9.30 15.03
N LEU A 320 -0.58 -8.10 14.67
CA LEU A 320 0.75 -7.89 14.09
C LEU A 320 1.86 -8.34 15.03
N THR A 321 1.80 -7.93 16.29
CA THR A 321 2.81 -8.30 17.29
C THR A 321 2.89 -9.82 17.46
N THR A 322 1.73 -10.50 17.48
CA THR A 322 1.67 -11.96 17.65
C THR A 322 2.05 -12.73 16.38
N ARG A 323 1.59 -12.27 15.21
CA ARG A 323 1.69 -13.01 13.95
C ARG A 323 2.93 -12.69 13.15
N CYS A 324 3.36 -11.43 13.23
CA CYS A 324 4.36 -10.81 12.38
C CYS A 324 5.59 -10.30 13.14
N GLY A 325 5.56 -10.26 14.49
CA GLY A 325 6.70 -9.89 15.33
C GLY A 325 7.02 -8.39 15.38
N PHE A 326 6.18 -7.54 14.78
CA PHE A 326 6.27 -6.08 14.85
C PHE A 326 4.89 -5.49 15.10
N GLY A 327 4.83 -4.26 15.63
CA GLY A 327 3.59 -3.54 15.91
C GLY A 327 3.32 -2.39 14.94
N LEU A 328 2.21 -1.70 15.16
CA LEU A 328 1.92 -0.42 14.53
C LEU A 328 2.83 0.66 15.12
N PRO A 329 3.32 1.61 14.30
CA PRO A 329 4.08 2.73 14.81
C PRO A 329 3.19 3.65 15.64
N THR A 330 3.70 4.11 16.78
CA THR A 330 3.15 5.24 17.53
C THR A 330 3.41 6.52 16.74
N THR A 331 2.63 6.76 15.69
CA THR A 331 2.66 8.05 15.02
C THR A 331 1.97 9.06 15.94
N GLY A 332 2.76 9.88 16.63
CA GLY A 332 2.23 11.00 17.41
C GLY A 332 1.45 11.97 16.52
N PHE A 333 0.60 12.81 17.14
CA PHE A 333 -0.10 13.93 16.51
C PHE A 333 0.84 15.01 15.90
N GLU A 334 2.16 14.76 15.85
CA GLU A 334 3.20 15.65 15.33
C GLU A 334 3.48 15.49 13.83
N PHE A 335 2.48 15.14 13.01
CA PHE A 335 2.56 15.47 11.58
C PHE A 335 2.26 16.96 11.37
N ARG A 336 3.08 17.83 12.00
CA ARG A 336 3.28 19.18 11.49
C ARG A 336 3.97 19.03 10.15
N ILE A 337 3.15 19.03 9.10
CA ILE A 337 3.41 19.48 7.73
C ILE A 337 4.91 19.72 7.49
N ALA A 338 5.64 18.65 7.21
CA ALA A 338 6.98 18.75 6.68
C ALA A 338 6.85 19.04 5.19
N SER A 339 6.45 20.26 4.84
CA SER A 339 6.69 20.81 3.51
C SER A 339 8.20 20.95 3.35
N ARG A 340 8.87 19.88 2.91
CA ARG A 340 10.25 19.98 2.43
C ARG A 340 10.22 20.72 1.10
N LEU A 341 10.63 21.99 1.19
CA LEU A 341 11.09 22.80 0.08
C LEU A 341 12.27 22.10 -0.60
N GLN A 342 12.15 21.86 -1.90
CA GLN A 342 13.26 22.03 -2.84
C GLN A 342 12.81 22.99 -3.93
#